data_AF-A0A7S4ERV6-F1
#
_entry.id   AF-A0A7S4ERV6-F1
#
_cell.length_a   1.000
_cell.length_b   1.000
_cell.length_c   1.000
_cell.angle_alpha   90.00
_cell.angle_beta   90.00
_cell.angle_gamma   90.00
#
_symmetry.space_group_name_H-M   'P 1'
#
loop_
_entity.id
_entity.type
_entity.pdbx_description
1 polymer ?
#
loop_
_entity_poly.entity_id
_entity_poly.type
_entity_poly.pdbx_seq_one_letter_code
_entity_poly.pdbx_strand_id
1 'polypeptide(L)'
;LFATEEFNIDSLGGAGLLSEFGSLGNSSVELDEIDRVVALCDETFVSRVYWQYKNFKDITSSGGYASLSLYPQAELQMNKLRTLATPYAQIVAGTPLRMQFERQSSAFVFEYVANNASSVQSRTTELHMAAEIQYED
;
A
#
# COMPACT_ATOMS: atom_id res chain seq x y z
N LEU A 1 -13.11 1.60 16.96
CA LEU A 1 -14.55 1.85 16.80
C LEU A 1 -14.78 2.21 15.33
N PHE A 2 -14.77 1.21 14.45
CA PHE A 2 -15.27 1.36 13.08
C PHE A 2 -16.65 0.74 13.11
N ALA A 3 -17.69 1.55 12.95
CA ALA A 3 -19.05 1.06 12.89
C ALA A 3 -19.16 0.12 11.69
N THR A 4 -19.54 -1.11 11.99
CA THR A 4 -19.84 -2.20 11.08
C THR A 4 -21.12 -1.91 10.31
N GLU A 5 -21.07 -1.00 9.35
CA GLU A 5 -21.78 -1.28 8.10
C GLU A 5 -20.77 -1.97 7.21
N GLU A 6 -21.06 -3.22 6.82
CA GLU A 6 -20.34 -3.88 5.75
C GLU A 6 -20.47 -2.99 4.50
N PHE A 7 -19.52 -2.10 4.30
CA PHE A 7 -19.33 -1.42 3.03
C PHE A 7 -18.80 -2.47 2.06
N ASN A 8 -19.71 -3.31 1.58
CA ASN A 8 -19.40 -4.43 0.72
C ASN A 8 -19.17 -3.86 -0.69
N ILE A 9 -17.91 -3.57 -0.99
CA ILE A 9 -17.46 -3.08 -2.30
C ILE A 9 -17.93 -4.01 -3.42
N ASP A 10 -17.98 -5.33 -3.17
CA ASP A 10 -18.43 -6.33 -4.15
C ASP A 10 -19.92 -6.15 -4.49
N SER A 11 -20.75 -5.81 -3.50
CA SER A 11 -22.19 -5.57 -3.71
C SER A 11 -22.49 -4.33 -4.56
N LEU A 12 -21.59 -3.33 -4.52
CA LEU A 12 -21.71 -2.09 -5.28
C LEU A 12 -21.05 -2.19 -6.67
N GLY A 13 -20.33 -3.28 -6.96
CA GLY A 13 -19.54 -3.43 -8.18
C GLY A 13 -18.43 -2.38 -8.32
N GLY A 14 -18.00 -1.79 -7.20
CA GLY A 14 -17.03 -0.71 -7.15
C GLY A 14 -15.60 -1.20 -6.97
N ALA A 15 -14.65 -0.26 -7.02
CA ALA A 15 -13.27 -0.49 -6.60
C ALA A 15 -13.00 0.23 -5.26
N GLY A 16 -12.18 -0.38 -4.40
CA GLY A 16 -11.79 0.19 -3.12
C GLY A 16 -10.58 1.11 -3.22
N LEU A 17 -10.68 2.27 -2.57
CA LEU A 17 -9.57 3.18 -2.32
C LEU A 17 -9.58 3.58 -0.84
N LEU A 18 -8.60 3.11 -0.08
CA LEU A 18 -8.28 3.61 1.25
C LEU A 18 -7.57 4.96 1.08
N SER A 19 -8.36 6.03 1.03
CA SER A 19 -7.90 7.38 0.70
C SER A 19 -6.95 7.95 1.75
N GLU A 20 -7.02 7.48 3.00
CA GLU A 20 -6.15 7.91 4.08
C GLU A 20 -5.93 6.78 5.09
N PHE A 21 -4.67 6.58 5.48
CA PHE A 21 -4.27 5.78 6.63
C PHE A 21 -2.90 6.25 7.13
N GLY A 22 -2.51 5.83 8.33
CA GLY A 22 -1.23 6.23 8.91
C GLY A 22 -1.38 7.31 9.96
N SER A 23 -0.66 8.43 9.80
CA SER A 23 -0.43 9.40 10.89
C SER A 23 0.24 8.75 12.11
N LEU A 24 1.17 7.84 11.86
CA LEU A 24 1.93 7.11 12.86
C LEU A 24 3.40 7.56 12.84
N GLY A 25 4.09 7.40 13.95
CA GLY A 25 5.51 7.70 14.10
C GLY A 25 6.41 6.71 13.35
N ASN A 26 7.55 6.39 13.94
CA ASN A 26 8.58 5.56 13.31
C ASN A 26 9.15 4.50 14.28
N SER A 27 8.43 4.23 15.37
CA SER A 27 8.75 3.13 16.29
C SER A 27 8.32 1.79 15.68
N SER A 28 8.87 0.67 16.17
CA SER A 28 8.55 -0.66 15.65
C SER A 28 7.05 -0.97 15.68
N VAL A 29 6.39 -0.71 16.81
CA VAL A 29 4.95 -0.97 16.98
C VAL A 29 4.10 -0.16 15.98
N GLU A 30 4.51 1.08 15.71
CA GLU A 30 3.82 1.94 14.74
C GLU A 30 4.06 1.46 13.30
N LEU A 31 5.27 0.98 12.99
CA LEU A 31 5.59 0.41 11.68
C LEU A 31 4.88 -0.91 11.44
N ASP A 32 4.69 -1.74 12.48
CA ASP A 32 3.92 -2.98 12.42
C ASP A 32 2.45 -2.71 12.09
N GLU A 33 1.87 -1.62 12.61
CA GLU A 33 0.50 -1.23 12.25
C GLU A 33 0.39 -0.73 10.80
N ILE A 34 1.38 0.03 10.31
CA ILE A 34 1.44 0.41 8.90
C ILE A 34 1.57 -0.85 8.03
N ASP A 35 2.42 -1.81 8.41
CA ASP A 35 2.56 -3.09 7.70
C ASP A 35 1.25 -3.85 7.62
N ARG A 36 0.56 -3.99 8.75
CA ARG A 36 -0.72 -4.69 8.83
C ARG A 36 -1.75 -4.10 7.87
N VAL A 37 -1.83 -2.77 7.78
CA VAL A 37 -2.75 -2.10 6.84
C VAL A 37 -2.32 -2.30 5.39
N VAL A 38 -1.02 -2.17 5.09
CA VAL A 38 -0.46 -2.41 3.76
C VAL A 38 -0.76 -3.83 3.27
N ALA A 39 -0.49 -4.83 4.10
CA ALA A 39 -0.73 -6.24 3.81
C ALA A 39 -2.22 -6.53 3.57
N LEU A 40 -3.11 -5.96 4.39
CA LEU A 40 -4.55 -6.11 4.21
C LEU A 40 -5.01 -5.49 2.88
N CYS A 41 -4.50 -4.30 2.53
CA CYS A 41 -4.81 -3.68 1.24
C CYS A 41 -4.33 -4.53 0.05
N ASP A 42 -3.14 -5.13 0.14
CA ASP A 42 -2.61 -6.02 -0.91
C ASP A 42 -3.46 -7.30 -1.04
N GLU A 43 -3.89 -7.90 0.07
CA GLU A 43 -4.77 -9.08 0.12
C GLU A 43 -6.14 -8.81 -0.52
N THR A 44 -6.69 -7.61 -0.32
CA THR A 44 -8.02 -7.23 -0.82
C THR A 44 -7.99 -6.40 -2.09
N PHE A 45 -6.82 -6.21 -2.72
CA PHE A 45 -6.63 -5.35 -3.91
C PHE A 45 -7.16 -3.92 -3.76
N VAL A 46 -7.14 -3.39 -2.54
CA VAL A 46 -7.58 -2.02 -2.24
C VAL A 46 -6.41 -1.07 -2.44
N SER A 47 -6.60 -0.07 -3.31
CA SER A 47 -5.62 1.00 -3.45
C SER A 47 -5.51 1.79 -2.15
N ARG A 48 -4.33 2.33 -1.84
CA ARG A 48 -4.09 3.04 -0.59
C ARG A 48 -3.31 4.32 -0.80
N VAL A 49 -3.57 5.33 0.02
CA VAL A 49 -2.83 6.60 0.04
C VAL A 49 -2.42 6.91 1.48
N TYR A 50 -1.11 6.98 1.73
CA TYR A 50 -0.57 7.23 3.07
C TYR A 50 -0.73 8.71 3.46
N TRP A 51 -1.35 8.96 4.61
CA TRP A 51 -1.33 10.24 5.28
C TRP A 51 -0.13 10.32 6.23
N GLN A 52 0.88 11.15 5.96
CA GLN A 52 1.01 12.08 4.85
C GLN A 52 2.44 12.14 4.36
N TYR A 53 2.62 12.61 3.13
CA TYR A 53 3.94 12.85 2.59
C TYR A 53 4.71 13.90 3.43
N LYS A 54 4.12 15.08 3.65
CA LYS A 54 4.73 16.18 4.41
C LYS A 54 3.67 17.01 5.15
N ASN A 55 3.90 17.27 6.44
CA ASN A 55 2.94 17.93 7.33
C ASN A 55 2.49 19.34 6.91
N PHE A 56 3.37 20.19 6.36
CA PHE A 56 3.04 21.59 5.98
C PHE A 56 2.20 22.40 7.00
N LYS A 57 2.38 22.17 8.32
CA LYS A 57 1.59 22.78 9.41
C LYS A 57 0.14 22.30 9.49
N ASP A 58 -0.12 21.08 9.04
CA ASP A 58 -1.37 20.37 9.24
C ASP A 58 -1.64 20.16 10.74
N ILE A 59 -2.73 20.79 11.20
CA ILE A 59 -3.21 20.75 12.58
C ILE A 59 -4.21 19.62 12.85
N THR A 60 -4.58 18.85 11.82
CA THR A 60 -5.63 17.82 11.90
C THR A 60 -5.10 16.46 12.36
N SER A 61 -3.78 16.23 12.33
CA SER A 61 -3.21 14.98 12.85
C SER A 61 -3.35 14.91 14.37
N SER A 62 -3.77 13.75 14.87
CA SER A 62 -4.00 13.46 16.29
C SER A 62 -2.76 13.58 17.18
N GLY A 63 -1.57 13.75 16.61
CA GLY A 63 -0.34 14.01 17.38
C GLY A 63 0.22 15.43 17.25
N GLY A 64 -0.21 16.26 16.29
CA GLY A 64 0.40 17.60 16.07
C GLY A 64 1.91 17.61 15.80
N TYR A 65 2.54 16.43 15.69
CA TYR A 65 3.97 16.26 15.51
C TYR A 65 4.28 16.02 14.05
N ALA A 66 5.21 16.79 13.51
CA ALA A 66 5.67 16.60 12.14
C ALA A 66 6.24 15.19 11.88
N SER A 67 6.75 14.53 12.93
CA SER A 67 7.33 13.17 12.89
C SER A 67 6.38 12.08 12.39
N LEU A 68 5.08 12.36 12.30
CA LEU A 68 4.07 11.43 11.76
C LEU A 68 4.10 11.36 10.21
N SER A 69 4.65 12.38 9.56
CA SER A 69 4.82 12.40 8.09
C SER A 69 5.88 11.42 7.62
N LEU A 70 5.86 11.09 6.33
CA LEU A 70 6.94 10.35 5.67
C LEU A 70 8.21 11.21 5.52
N TYR A 71 8.04 12.51 5.27
CA TYR A 71 9.12 13.47 5.03
C TYR A 71 9.08 14.64 6.04
N PRO A 72 9.26 14.38 7.35
CA PRO A 72 9.34 15.42 8.38
C PRO A 72 10.59 16.29 8.21
N GLN A 73 10.47 17.61 8.43
CA GLN A 73 11.63 18.54 8.52
C GLN A 73 12.65 18.48 7.35
N ALA A 74 12.21 18.09 6.15
CA ALA A 74 13.08 17.89 4.98
C ALA A 74 13.99 16.64 5.03
N GLU A 75 13.65 15.67 5.87
CA GLU A 75 14.34 14.38 5.98
C GLU A 75 13.36 13.24 5.71
N LEU A 76 13.80 12.23 4.93
CA LEU A 76 12.98 11.07 4.59
C LEU A 76 13.10 9.99 5.66
N GLN A 77 11.97 9.54 6.22
CA GLN A 77 11.95 8.43 7.16
C GLN A 77 12.10 7.09 6.44
N MET A 78 13.33 6.61 6.30
CA MET A 78 13.64 5.38 5.54
C MET A 78 12.94 4.13 6.08
N ASN A 79 12.77 3.98 7.39
CA ASN A 79 12.06 2.81 7.95
C ASN A 79 10.58 2.79 7.54
N LYS A 80 9.94 3.97 7.55
CA LYS A 80 8.57 4.15 7.08
C LYS A 80 8.48 3.97 5.56
N LEU A 81 9.44 4.50 4.80
CA LEU A 81 9.51 4.28 3.35
C LEU A 81 9.62 2.78 3.03
N ARG A 82 10.52 2.04 3.69
CA ARG A 82 10.67 0.58 3.56
C ARG A 82 9.39 -0.18 3.88
N THR A 83 8.59 0.34 4.82
CA THR A 83 7.30 -0.25 5.21
C THR A 83 6.21 0.03 4.17
N LEU A 84 6.24 1.19 3.50
CA LEU A 84 5.23 1.60 2.52
C LEU A 84 5.53 1.14 1.09
N ALA A 85 6.82 1.15 0.71
CA ALA A 85 7.30 0.87 -0.64
C ALA A 85 7.39 -0.64 -0.90
N THR A 86 6.26 -1.33 -0.87
CA THR A 86 6.18 -2.75 -1.20
C THR A 86 6.05 -2.95 -2.71
N PRO A 87 6.54 -4.07 -3.26
CA PRO A 87 6.27 -4.45 -4.64
C PRO A 87 4.77 -4.64 -4.87
N TYR A 88 4.26 -4.28 -6.05
CA TYR A 88 2.86 -4.46 -6.40
C TYR A 88 2.62 -4.50 -7.91
N ALA A 89 1.50 -5.11 -8.32
CA ALA A 89 1.07 -5.11 -9.71
C ALA A 89 0.36 -3.79 -10.08
N GLN A 90 1.00 -2.97 -10.92
CA GLN A 90 0.47 -1.69 -11.39
C GLN A 90 -0.60 -1.87 -12.45
N ILE A 91 -0.38 -2.82 -13.36
CA ILE A 91 -1.29 -3.16 -14.45
C ILE A 91 -1.39 -4.68 -14.49
N VAL A 92 -2.61 -5.22 -14.51
CA VAL A 92 -2.85 -6.66 -14.59
C VAL A 92 -3.58 -6.98 -15.88
N ALA A 93 -2.97 -7.84 -16.71
CA ALA A 93 -3.52 -8.34 -17.96
C ALA A 93 -4.55 -9.47 -17.75
N GLY A 94 -5.50 -9.28 -16.83
CA GLY A 94 -6.33 -10.36 -16.33
C GLY A 94 -7.04 -10.04 -15.03
N THR A 95 -7.47 -11.09 -14.33
CA THR A 95 -8.10 -10.97 -13.01
C THR A 95 -7.10 -11.40 -11.94
N PRO A 96 -6.68 -10.49 -11.04
CA PRO A 96 -5.78 -10.84 -9.95
C PRO A 96 -6.48 -11.79 -8.96
N LEU A 97 -5.74 -12.75 -8.43
CA LEU A 97 -6.21 -13.75 -7.48
C LEU A 97 -5.53 -13.58 -6.11
N ARG A 98 -4.23 -13.26 -6.12
CA ARG A 98 -3.44 -13.07 -4.91
C ARG A 98 -2.29 -12.10 -5.15
N MET A 99 -2.02 -11.24 -4.18
CA MET A 99 -0.83 -10.40 -4.13
C MET A 99 -0.32 -10.36 -2.68
N GLN A 100 0.95 -10.70 -2.47
CA GLN A 100 1.54 -10.72 -1.14
C GLN A 100 3.02 -10.38 -1.23
N PHE A 101 3.49 -9.57 -0.28
CA PHE A 101 4.91 -9.31 -0.06
C PHE A 101 5.31 -9.75 1.35
N GLU A 102 6.23 -10.70 1.44
CA GLU A 102 6.84 -11.13 2.70
C GLU A 102 8.12 -10.35 2.95
N ARG A 103 8.09 -9.46 3.94
CA ARG A 103 9.19 -8.54 4.25
C ARG A 103 10.44 -9.25 4.75
N GLN A 104 10.31 -10.34 5.49
CA GLN A 104 11.48 -10.99 6.09
C GLN A 104 12.38 -11.64 5.03
N SER A 105 11.79 -12.14 3.95
CA SER A 105 12.49 -12.77 2.84
C SER A 105 12.55 -11.92 1.59
N SER A 106 12.01 -10.69 1.63
CA SER A 106 11.72 -9.86 0.45
C SER A 106 11.00 -10.63 -0.67
N ALA A 107 10.15 -11.60 -0.35
CA ALA A 107 9.51 -12.42 -1.38
C ALA A 107 8.20 -11.79 -1.84
N PHE A 108 8.09 -11.47 -3.12
CA PHE A 108 6.85 -11.03 -3.74
C PHE A 108 6.18 -12.17 -4.51
N VAL A 109 4.90 -12.42 -4.19
CA VAL A 109 4.07 -13.44 -4.85
C VAL A 109 2.85 -12.76 -5.47
N PHE A 110 2.65 -12.98 -6.77
CA PHE A 110 1.49 -12.48 -7.50
C PHE A 110 0.90 -13.57 -8.37
N GLU A 111 -0.40 -13.81 -8.23
CA GLU A 111 -1.16 -14.82 -8.98
C GLU A 111 -2.36 -14.14 -9.67
N TYR A 112 -2.60 -14.46 -10.94
CA TYR A 112 -3.72 -13.90 -11.71
C TYR A 112 -4.17 -14.85 -12.83
N VAL A 113 -5.43 -14.75 -13.23
CA VAL A 113 -5.96 -15.41 -14.44
C VAL A 113 -5.75 -14.47 -15.61
N ALA A 114 -4.90 -14.85 -16.56
CA ALA A 114 -4.62 -14.05 -17.74
C ALA A 114 -5.84 -13.96 -18.68
N ASN A 115 -6.06 -12.78 -19.26
CA ASN A 115 -7.03 -12.61 -20.33
C ASN A 115 -6.57 -13.31 -21.61
N ASN A 116 -7.52 -13.68 -22.48
CA ASN A 116 -7.20 -14.20 -23.80
C ASN A 116 -6.37 -13.18 -24.61
N ALA A 117 -5.30 -13.66 -25.26
CA ALA A 117 -4.36 -12.85 -26.02
C ALA A 117 -4.98 -12.06 -27.17
N SER A 118 -6.15 -12.48 -27.67
CA SER A 118 -6.92 -11.81 -28.73
C SER A 118 -7.86 -10.70 -28.22
N SER A 119 -7.93 -10.47 -26.91
CA SER A 119 -8.72 -9.38 -26.35
C SER A 119 -8.07 -8.01 -26.61
N VAL A 120 -8.90 -6.99 -26.89
CA VAL A 120 -8.45 -5.59 -27.08
C VAL A 120 -7.86 -5.00 -25.78
N GLN A 121 -8.10 -5.66 -24.64
CA GLN A 121 -7.51 -5.36 -23.32
C GLN A 121 -6.20 -6.13 -23.04
N SER A 122 -5.55 -6.68 -24.07
CA SER A 122 -4.21 -7.30 -23.97
C SER A 122 -3.12 -6.25 -23.73
N ARG A 123 -3.14 -5.65 -22.54
CA ARG A 123 -1.99 -4.93 -21.99
C ARG A 123 -1.05 -5.94 -21.35
N THR A 124 0.25 -5.67 -21.38
CA THR A 124 1.24 -6.43 -20.61
C THR A 124 0.97 -6.22 -19.12
N THR A 125 1.15 -7.26 -18.29
CA THR A 125 1.16 -7.08 -16.83
C THR A 125 2.42 -6.32 -16.43
N GLU A 126 2.27 -5.23 -15.67
CA GLU A 126 3.37 -4.39 -15.21
C GLU A 126 3.46 -4.45 -13.68
N LEU A 127 4.67 -4.71 -13.17
CA LEU A 127 4.96 -4.82 -11.75
C LEU A 127 5.91 -3.70 -11.34
N HIS A 128 5.61 -3.03 -10.23
CA HIS A 128 6.55 -2.15 -9.55
C HIS A 128 7.25 -2.94 -8.45
N MET A 129 8.59 -2.92 -8.42
CA MET A 129 9.38 -3.75 -7.50
C MET A 129 9.99 -3.00 -6.32
N ALA A 130 9.97 -1.65 -6.29
CA ALA A 130 10.65 -0.86 -5.27
C ALA A 130 12.11 -1.30 -5.02
N ALA A 131 12.86 -1.59 -6.10
CA ALA A 131 13.99 -2.50 -5.98
C ALA A 131 15.15 -1.98 -5.13
N GLU A 132 15.44 -0.68 -5.24
CA GLU A 132 16.47 0.02 -4.46
C GLU A 132 16.22 0.00 -2.95
N ILE A 133 15.01 -0.34 -2.52
CA ILE A 133 14.59 -0.32 -1.10
C ILE A 133 14.45 -1.74 -0.54
N GLN A 134 13.98 -2.69 -1.36
CA GLN A 134 13.58 -4.03 -0.91
C GLN A 134 14.57 -5.15 -1.26
N TYR A 135 15.46 -4.93 -2.24
CA TYR A 135 16.39 -5.94 -2.76
C TYR A 135 17.82 -5.37 -2.84
N GLU A 136 18.35 -4.94 -1.70
CA GLU A 136 19.78 -4.60 -1.58
C GLU A 136 20.60 -5.90 -1.75
N ASP A 137 21.58 -5.90 -2.66
CA ASP A 137 22.49 -7.03 -2.97
C ASP A 137 23.40 -7.45 -1.79
#